data_AF-A0A6J4I6W1-F1
#
_entry.id   AF-A0A6J4I6W1-F1
#
_cell.length_a   1.000
_cell.length_b   1.000
_cell.length_c   1.000
_cell.angle_alpha   90.00
_cell.angle_beta   90.00
_cell.angle_gamma   90.00
#
_symmetry.space_group_name_H-M   'P 1'
#
loop_
_entity.id
_entity.type
_entity.pdbx_description
1 polymer ?
#
loop_
_entity_poly.entity_id
_entity_poly.type
_entity_poly.pdbx_seq_one_letter_code
_entity_poly.pdbx_strand_id
1 'polypeptide(L)'
;MNKELAEAAATFFDSGSTRRSFLVRMAVVGSALTVAPLRFMLQPGTAYAAVCGPDSSCGGGYTAMCCTISGQNRCPPGSFAGGWWKADNSGLCCGNGARYYIDCNQICGQECTCRCASGTCDERKVCCNVFRYGQCHQEIACYGPIVCRVVSCNPPWTFDESCSGDVLVDNATAQHSAPCLSPGCQPAAATPAAPAQPPHLLQPVRDLLQSLGRILRPPGR
;
A
#
# COMPACT_ATOMS: atom_id res chain seq x y z
N MET A 1 30.52 9.48 16.51
CA MET A 1 29.55 9.76 15.43
C MET A 1 30.25 9.43 14.11
N ASN A 2 29.59 8.76 13.14
CA ASN A 2 30.02 8.59 11.72
C ASN A 2 30.58 7.23 11.25
N LYS A 3 30.21 6.08 11.82
CA LYS A 3 30.47 4.76 11.18
C LYS A 3 29.19 4.05 10.74
N GLU A 4 28.19 4.01 11.61
CA GLU A 4 26.86 3.44 11.33
C GLU A 4 26.14 4.07 10.11
N LEU A 5 26.23 5.41 9.97
CA LEU A 5 25.66 6.14 8.82
C LEU A 5 26.40 5.84 7.51
N ALA A 6 27.71 5.57 7.59
CA ALA A 6 28.52 5.27 6.41
C ALA A 6 28.31 3.81 5.96
N GLU A 7 28.12 2.88 6.90
CA GLU A 7 27.85 1.48 6.62
C GLU A 7 26.40 1.25 6.10
N ALA A 8 25.42 2.01 6.61
CA ALA A 8 24.07 2.02 6.08
C ALA A 8 23.99 2.62 4.66
N ALA A 9 24.83 3.64 4.38
CA ALA A 9 24.96 4.17 3.02
C ALA A 9 25.66 3.15 2.10
N ALA A 10 26.72 2.49 2.55
CA ALA A 10 27.48 1.53 1.76
C ALA A 10 26.67 0.28 1.39
N THR A 11 25.81 -0.22 2.30
CA THR A 11 24.92 -1.36 2.03
C THR A 11 23.79 -1.03 1.05
N PHE A 12 23.45 0.24 0.85
CA PHE A 12 22.51 0.67 -0.22
C PHE A 12 23.17 0.65 -1.62
N PHE A 13 24.51 0.65 -1.67
CA PHE A 13 25.31 0.71 -2.89
C PHE A 13 25.98 -0.61 -3.29
N ASP A 14 25.91 -1.65 -2.46
CA ASP A 14 26.46 -2.97 -2.74
C ASP A 14 25.29 -3.97 -2.91
N SER A 15 24.98 -4.57 -4.05
CA SER A 15 25.80 -5.10 -5.14
C SER A 15 24.98 -5.10 -6.44
N GLY A 16 25.57 -4.69 -7.57
CA GLY A 16 24.95 -4.81 -8.91
C GLY A 16 24.15 -3.60 -9.45
N SER A 17 24.50 -2.37 -9.09
CA SER A 17 23.82 -1.18 -9.63
C SER A 17 24.27 -0.84 -11.06
N THR A 18 23.42 -1.08 -12.06
CA THR A 18 23.59 -0.52 -13.42
C THR A 18 23.28 0.98 -13.42
N ARG A 19 23.89 1.74 -14.35
CA ARG A 19 23.67 3.21 -14.48
C ARG A 19 22.19 3.59 -14.53
N ARG A 20 21.35 2.73 -15.11
CA ARG A 20 19.89 2.91 -15.17
C ARG A 20 19.23 2.75 -13.80
N SER A 21 19.59 1.72 -13.02
CA SER A 21 19.10 1.56 -11.65
C SER A 21 19.53 2.72 -10.74
N PHE A 22 20.75 3.23 -10.93
CA PHE A 22 21.20 4.41 -10.20
C PHE A 22 20.37 5.64 -10.53
N LEU A 23 20.16 5.95 -11.81
CA LEU A 23 19.38 7.12 -12.24
C LEU A 23 17.90 7.01 -11.83
N VAL A 24 17.31 5.81 -11.87
CA VAL A 24 15.92 5.60 -11.40
C VAL A 24 15.82 5.82 -9.89
N ARG A 25 16.76 5.28 -9.10
CA ARG A 25 16.79 5.50 -7.64
C ARG A 25 16.96 6.98 -7.30
N MET A 26 17.84 7.69 -8.02
CA MET A 26 18.04 9.13 -7.84
C MET A 26 16.82 9.95 -8.24
N ALA A 27 16.11 9.57 -9.31
CA ALA A 27 14.87 10.24 -9.72
C ALA A 27 13.76 10.09 -8.67
N VAL A 28 13.62 8.90 -8.07
CA VAL A 28 12.64 8.64 -7.00
C VAL A 28 12.99 9.46 -5.75
N VAL A 29 14.25 9.47 -5.32
CA VAL A 29 14.71 10.27 -4.17
C VAL A 29 14.51 11.76 -4.42
N GLY A 30 14.89 12.25 -5.61
CA GLY A 30 14.70 13.64 -6.01
C GLY A 30 13.22 14.04 -6.01
N SER A 31 12.34 13.16 -6.48
CA SER A 31 10.89 13.40 -6.45
C SER A 31 10.36 13.43 -5.01
N ALA A 32 10.79 12.50 -4.15
CA ALA A 32 10.37 12.48 -2.76
C ALA A 32 10.75 13.76 -1.99
N LEU A 33 11.94 14.30 -2.26
CA LEU A 33 12.41 15.56 -1.69
C LEU A 33 11.62 16.78 -2.17
N THR A 34 11.06 16.78 -3.39
CA THR A 34 10.29 17.92 -3.90
C THR A 34 8.85 17.92 -3.41
N VAL A 35 8.18 16.76 -3.32
CA VAL A 35 6.79 16.69 -2.84
C VAL A 35 6.64 16.68 -1.33
N ALA A 36 7.63 16.20 -0.57
CA ALA A 36 7.54 16.14 0.90
C ALA A 36 8.91 16.29 1.60
N PRO A 37 9.60 17.44 1.43
CA PRO A 37 10.97 17.64 1.90
C PRO A 37 11.15 17.40 3.40
N LEU A 38 10.21 17.88 4.22
CA LEU A 38 10.26 17.73 5.68
C LEU A 38 9.98 16.29 6.14
N ARG A 39 9.12 15.52 5.45
CA ARG A 39 8.89 14.11 5.81
C ARG A 39 10.08 13.23 5.45
N PHE A 40 10.71 13.49 4.30
CA PHE A 40 11.89 12.74 3.89
C PHE A 40 13.10 13.02 4.78
N MET A 41 13.25 14.26 5.26
CA MET A 41 14.35 14.64 6.17
C MET A 41 14.11 14.30 7.64
N LEU A 42 12.87 14.38 8.15
CA LEU A 42 12.57 14.20 9.58
C LEU A 42 12.05 12.80 9.94
N GLN A 43 11.62 12.01 8.95
CA GLN A 43 11.19 10.63 9.12
C GLN A 43 11.91 9.74 8.09
N PRO A 44 13.20 9.41 8.30
CA PRO A 44 13.70 8.14 7.78
C PRO A 44 12.70 7.07 8.26
N GLY A 45 12.06 6.36 7.33
CA GLY A 45 11.00 5.41 7.66
C GLY A 45 11.46 4.52 8.81
N THR A 46 10.71 4.49 9.91
CA THR A 46 11.08 3.63 11.04
C THR A 46 11.10 2.18 10.55
N ALA A 47 11.92 1.32 11.15
CA ALA A 47 11.88 -0.11 10.83
C ALA A 47 10.44 -0.66 10.92
N TYR A 48 9.65 -0.11 11.84
CA TYR A 48 8.22 -0.37 11.95
C TYR A 48 7.42 0.09 10.72
N ALA A 49 7.61 1.32 10.24
CA ALA A 49 6.93 1.83 9.04
C ALA A 49 7.31 1.06 7.77
N ALA A 50 8.51 0.50 7.69
CA ALA A 50 8.92 -0.36 6.57
C ALA A 50 8.14 -1.69 6.54
N VAL A 51 7.76 -2.23 7.71
CA VAL A 51 6.99 -3.48 7.83
C VAL A 51 5.48 -3.22 7.76
N CYS A 52 5.02 -2.18 8.45
CA CYS A 52 3.61 -1.91 8.71
C CYS A 52 2.99 -0.85 7.82
N GLY A 53 3.77 -0.24 6.93
CA GLY A 53 3.37 0.92 6.15
C GLY A 53 3.43 2.24 6.94
N PRO A 54 3.25 3.37 6.25
CA PRO A 54 3.48 4.69 6.82
C PRO A 54 2.45 5.05 7.89
N ASP A 55 2.91 5.80 8.88
CA ASP A 55 2.12 6.37 9.98
C ASP A 55 1.15 5.38 10.64
N SER A 56 1.59 4.13 10.76
CA SER A 56 0.87 3.03 11.41
C SER A 56 0.91 3.10 12.94
N SER A 57 1.74 3.98 13.50
CA SER A 57 1.84 4.19 14.94
C SER A 57 0.84 5.23 15.45
N CYS A 58 0.58 5.21 16.76
CA CYS A 58 -0.29 6.18 17.42
C CYS A 58 0.20 7.64 17.30
N GLY A 59 1.52 7.83 17.30
CA GLY A 59 2.15 9.14 17.15
C GLY A 59 1.99 9.75 15.75
N GLY A 60 1.62 8.95 14.74
CA GLY A 60 1.39 9.40 13.37
C GLY A 60 0.15 10.29 13.19
N GLY A 61 -0.73 10.38 14.20
CA GLY A 61 -1.87 11.29 14.20
C GLY A 61 -3.10 10.81 13.41
N TYR A 62 -2.96 9.77 12.58
CA TYR A 62 -4.07 9.19 11.84
C TYR A 62 -4.94 8.26 12.70
N THR A 63 -6.16 8.01 12.23
CA THR A 63 -7.12 7.08 12.87
C THR A 63 -6.90 5.65 12.38
N ALA A 64 -7.07 4.67 13.27
CA ALA A 64 -6.98 3.24 12.98
C ALA A 64 -8.10 2.75 12.07
N MET A 65 -7.87 1.62 11.41
CA MET A 65 -8.83 1.01 10.48
C MET A 65 -9.90 0.22 11.25
N CYS A 66 -11.12 0.22 10.74
CA CYS A 66 -12.24 -0.43 11.43
C CYS A 66 -12.05 -1.92 11.58
N CYS A 67 -11.39 -2.59 10.64
CA CYS A 67 -11.11 -4.02 10.79
C CYS A 67 -10.21 -4.33 12.00
N THR A 68 -9.33 -3.41 12.41
CA THR A 68 -8.50 -3.57 13.61
C THR A 68 -9.33 -3.41 14.89
N ILE A 69 -10.36 -2.56 14.85
CA ILE A 69 -11.15 -2.17 16.03
C ILE A 69 -12.35 -3.10 16.26
N SER A 70 -13.10 -3.40 15.21
CA SER A 70 -14.35 -4.18 15.28
C SER A 70 -14.21 -5.57 14.65
N GLY A 71 -13.04 -5.90 14.10
CA GLY A 71 -12.83 -7.12 13.33
C GLY A 71 -13.39 -7.08 11.91
N GLN A 72 -14.11 -6.00 11.53
CA GLN A 72 -14.76 -5.88 10.23
C GLN A 72 -14.48 -4.52 9.62
N ASN A 73 -14.29 -4.48 8.30
CA ASN A 73 -14.08 -3.24 7.55
C ASN A 73 -15.41 -2.52 7.27
N ARG A 74 -16.14 -2.18 8.33
CA ARG A 74 -17.38 -1.40 8.32
C ARG A 74 -17.49 -0.58 9.60
N CYS A 75 -18.31 0.48 9.58
CA CYS A 75 -18.54 1.27 10.79
C CYS A 75 -19.13 0.40 11.91
N PRO A 76 -18.53 0.40 13.12
CA PRO A 76 -19.06 -0.35 14.26
C PRO A 76 -20.40 0.24 14.75
N PRO A 77 -21.21 -0.54 15.50
CA PRO A 77 -22.40 -0.04 16.16
C PRO A 77 -22.10 1.19 17.02
N GLY A 78 -23.01 2.17 17.03
CA GLY A 78 -22.79 3.46 17.72
C GLY A 78 -21.93 4.46 16.93
N SER A 79 -21.62 4.16 15.68
CA SER A 79 -20.96 5.06 14.73
C SER A 79 -21.62 5.03 13.36
N PHE A 80 -21.35 6.04 12.53
CA PHE A 80 -21.87 6.17 11.18
C PHE A 80 -20.81 6.76 10.25
N ALA A 81 -20.93 6.53 8.94
CA ALA A 81 -20.04 7.15 7.95
C ALA A 81 -20.30 8.67 7.93
N GLY A 82 -19.35 9.47 8.39
CA GLY A 82 -19.51 10.94 8.50
C GLY A 82 -18.93 11.72 7.33
N GLY A 83 -18.09 11.08 6.52
CA GLY A 83 -17.43 11.67 5.35
C GLY A 83 -16.29 10.79 4.87
N TRP A 84 -15.68 11.17 3.75
CA TRP A 84 -14.66 10.36 3.11
C TRP A 84 -13.67 11.21 2.31
N TRP A 85 -12.49 10.65 2.05
CA TRP A 85 -11.58 11.19 1.05
C TRP A 85 -10.99 10.08 0.20
N LYS A 86 -10.48 10.50 -0.95
CA LYS A 86 -9.78 9.67 -1.93
C LYS A 86 -8.28 9.85 -1.76
N ALA A 87 -7.55 8.77 -1.93
CA ALA A 87 -6.11 8.76 -2.12
C ALA A 87 -5.81 8.10 -3.47
N ASP A 88 -5.29 8.89 -4.40
CA ASP A 88 -4.86 8.43 -5.71
C ASP A 88 -3.54 7.64 -5.64
N ASN A 89 -3.29 6.83 -6.66
CA ASN A 89 -2.04 6.06 -6.81
C ASN A 89 -1.78 5.08 -5.65
N SER A 90 -2.84 4.47 -5.11
CA SER A 90 -2.71 3.47 -4.05
C SER A 90 -2.37 2.11 -4.64
N GLY A 91 -1.16 1.62 -4.37
CA GLY A 91 -0.72 0.26 -4.71
C GLY A 91 -1.49 -0.85 -3.99
N LEU A 92 -2.37 -0.50 -3.06
CA LEU A 92 -3.26 -1.42 -2.34
C LEU A 92 -4.60 -1.64 -3.07
N CYS A 93 -4.84 -0.92 -4.17
CA CYS A 93 -5.99 -1.05 -5.06
C CYS A 93 -5.52 -1.31 -6.50
N CYS A 94 -6.38 -1.91 -7.34
CA CYS A 94 -5.95 -2.42 -8.64
C CYS A 94 -5.49 -1.33 -9.60
N GLY A 95 -4.40 -1.63 -10.30
CA GLY A 95 -3.79 -0.69 -11.25
C GLY A 95 -3.23 0.58 -10.61
N ASN A 96 -2.86 0.53 -9.32
CA ASN A 96 -2.58 1.73 -8.52
C ASN A 96 -3.79 2.69 -8.48
N GLY A 97 -4.98 2.12 -8.40
CA GLY A 97 -6.23 2.89 -8.41
C GLY A 97 -6.42 3.75 -7.17
N ALA A 98 -7.52 4.49 -7.19
CA ALA A 98 -7.99 5.26 -6.06
C ALA A 98 -8.35 4.35 -4.89
N ARG A 99 -7.96 4.77 -3.68
CA ARG A 99 -8.37 4.17 -2.40
C ARG A 99 -9.15 5.19 -1.61
N TYR A 100 -10.28 4.77 -1.08
CA TYR A 100 -11.21 5.62 -0.35
C TYR A 100 -11.13 5.29 1.13
N TYR A 101 -11.06 6.32 1.96
CA TYR A 101 -11.06 6.21 3.40
C TYR A 101 -12.30 6.93 3.92
N ILE A 102 -13.10 6.22 4.70
CA ILE A 102 -14.39 6.68 5.20
C ILE A 102 -14.28 6.77 6.72
N ASP A 103 -14.49 7.96 7.26
CA ASP A 103 -14.45 8.19 8.70
C ASP A 103 -15.76 7.72 9.33
N CYS A 104 -15.67 6.81 10.30
CA CYS A 104 -16.81 6.40 11.11
C CYS A 104 -16.88 7.30 12.34
N ASN A 105 -17.69 8.35 12.29
CA ASN A 105 -17.92 9.24 13.41
C ASN A 105 -18.85 8.59 14.43
N GLN A 106 -18.52 8.78 15.70
CA GLN A 106 -19.36 8.33 16.80
C GLN A 106 -20.70 9.07 16.79
N ILE A 107 -21.79 8.37 17.07
CA ILE A 107 -23.09 8.99 17.35
C ILE A 107 -23.03 9.65 18.73
N CYS A 108 -23.59 10.86 18.86
CA CYS A 108 -23.67 11.55 20.13
C CYS A 108 -24.38 10.72 21.22
N GLY A 109 -23.94 10.86 22.46
CA GLY A 109 -24.46 10.11 23.60
C GLY A 109 -23.89 8.70 23.75
N GLN A 110 -23.06 8.24 22.81
CA GLN A 110 -22.22 7.06 23.01
C GLN A 110 -20.94 7.44 23.76
N GLU A 111 -20.23 6.46 24.32
CA GLU A 111 -18.88 6.65 24.88
C GLU A 111 -17.79 6.19 23.91
N CYS A 112 -16.71 6.98 23.79
CA CYS A 112 -15.55 6.66 22.95
C CYS A 112 -14.31 7.33 23.57
N THR A 113 -13.43 6.52 24.14
CA THR A 113 -12.23 7.02 24.85
C THR A 113 -11.06 7.09 23.88
N CYS A 114 -10.42 8.26 23.79
CA CYS A 114 -9.20 8.42 23.01
C CYS A 114 -8.12 7.45 23.50
N ARG A 115 -7.64 6.62 22.58
CA ARG A 115 -6.58 5.64 22.83
C ARG A 115 -5.85 5.30 21.54
N CYS A 116 -4.75 4.60 21.67
CA CYS A 116 -4.11 3.93 20.55
C CYS A 116 -4.79 2.58 20.30
N ALA A 117 -4.84 2.15 19.04
CA ALA A 117 -5.12 0.77 18.71
C ALA A 117 -3.94 -0.12 19.12
N SER A 118 -4.18 -1.41 19.31
CA SER A 118 -3.19 -2.39 19.79
C SER A 118 -2.84 -3.44 18.73
N GLY A 119 -3.01 -3.12 17.44
CA GLY A 119 -2.74 -4.05 16.33
C GLY A 119 -1.30 -4.00 15.86
N THR A 120 -0.73 -5.13 15.44
CA THR A 120 0.69 -5.29 15.05
C THR A 120 1.20 -4.29 13.99
N CYS A 121 0.31 -3.71 13.17
CA CYS A 121 0.65 -2.73 12.12
C CYS A 121 -0.43 -1.65 11.93
N ASP A 122 -1.25 -1.42 12.95
CA ASP A 122 -2.29 -0.40 12.94
C ASP A 122 -2.57 0.08 14.37
N GLU A 123 -1.54 0.66 14.98
CA GLU A 123 -1.56 1.25 16.33
C GLU A 123 -2.04 2.71 16.33
N ARG A 124 -2.64 3.14 15.22
CA ARG A 124 -3.18 4.48 15.00
C ARG A 124 -4.25 4.83 16.05
N LYS A 125 -4.64 6.11 16.08
CA LYS A 125 -5.58 6.64 17.07
C LYS A 125 -6.99 6.06 16.91
N VAL A 126 -7.69 5.92 18.01
CA VAL A 126 -9.10 5.52 18.10
C VAL A 126 -9.80 6.57 18.96
N CYS A 127 -10.93 7.11 18.52
CA CYS A 127 -11.70 8.13 19.26
C CYS A 127 -10.96 9.45 19.58
N CYS A 128 -9.83 9.76 18.94
CA CYS A 128 -9.04 10.96 19.29
C CYS A 128 -9.24 12.12 18.31
N ASN A 129 -9.49 11.82 17.05
CA ASN A 129 -9.62 12.84 16.01
C ASN A 129 -11.08 13.27 15.93
N VAL A 130 -11.34 14.56 16.16
CA VAL A 130 -12.69 15.13 16.16
C VAL A 130 -12.82 16.10 15.00
N PHE A 131 -13.28 15.58 13.87
CA PHE A 131 -13.68 16.38 12.71
C PHE A 131 -14.63 15.53 11.86
N ARG A 132 -15.28 16.17 10.89
CA ARG A 132 -16.16 15.51 9.93
C ARG A 132 -16.07 16.23 8.60
N TYR A 133 -15.76 15.51 7.53
CA TYR A 133 -15.72 16.08 6.19
C TYR A 133 -17.13 16.44 5.65
N GLY A 134 -18.16 15.72 6.11
CA GLY A 134 -19.55 16.09 5.86
C GLY A 134 -20.10 15.65 4.51
N GLN A 135 -19.51 14.65 3.85
CA GLN A 135 -20.04 14.12 2.58
C GLN A 135 -21.02 12.96 2.75
N CYS A 136 -21.10 12.35 3.94
CA CYS A 136 -22.01 11.24 4.22
C CYS A 136 -22.94 11.60 5.38
N HIS A 137 -24.18 11.08 5.37
CA HIS A 137 -25.17 11.21 6.44
C HIS A 137 -25.40 12.63 6.97
N GLN A 138 -25.43 13.64 6.08
CA GLN A 138 -25.52 15.06 6.44
C GLN A 138 -26.73 15.41 7.32
N GLU A 139 -27.79 14.60 7.29
CA GLU A 139 -28.96 14.70 8.15
C GLU A 139 -28.65 14.51 9.64
N ILE A 140 -27.54 13.84 9.99
CA ILE A 140 -27.12 13.64 11.38
C ILE A 140 -26.32 14.88 11.83
N ALA A 141 -26.95 15.80 12.55
CA ALA A 141 -26.29 17.03 12.98
C ALA A 141 -25.20 16.82 14.06
N CYS A 142 -25.42 15.87 14.97
CA CYS A 142 -24.53 15.66 16.12
C CYS A 142 -23.57 14.49 15.86
N TYR A 143 -22.28 14.72 16.05
CA TYR A 143 -21.25 13.71 15.91
C TYR A 143 -20.14 13.86 16.96
N GLY A 144 -19.53 12.73 17.31
CA GLY A 144 -18.35 12.66 18.16
C GLY A 144 -17.06 12.39 17.38
N PRO A 145 -15.99 12.00 18.09
CA PRO A 145 -14.73 11.60 17.48
C PRO A 145 -14.87 10.49 16.43
N ILE A 146 -13.87 10.37 15.57
CA ILE A 146 -13.77 9.26 14.61
C ILE A 146 -13.36 8.00 15.38
N VAL A 147 -14.24 7.00 15.37
CA VAL A 147 -14.01 5.70 16.02
C VAL A 147 -12.93 4.93 15.27
N CYS A 148 -13.09 4.81 13.95
CA CYS A 148 -12.18 4.10 13.06
C CYS A 148 -12.43 4.52 11.60
N ARG A 149 -11.60 4.02 10.68
CA ARG A 149 -11.72 4.25 9.24
C ARG A 149 -12.05 2.99 8.47
N VAL A 150 -13.08 3.04 7.65
CA VAL A 150 -13.34 2.01 6.63
C VAL A 150 -12.49 2.34 5.40
N VAL A 151 -11.97 1.30 4.76
CA VAL A 151 -11.14 1.45 3.57
C VAL A 151 -11.74 0.70 2.39
N SER A 152 -11.85 1.34 1.23
CA SER A 152 -12.47 0.76 0.04
C SER A 152 -11.67 1.07 -1.21
N CYS A 153 -11.68 0.17 -2.20
CA CYS A 153 -11.21 0.49 -3.55
C CYS A 153 -12.35 0.93 -4.48
N ASN A 154 -13.60 0.81 -4.03
CA ASN A 154 -14.78 1.34 -4.70
C ASN A 154 -15.19 2.68 -4.07
N PRO A 155 -15.73 3.62 -4.86
CA PRO A 155 -16.15 4.90 -4.33
C PRO A 155 -17.32 4.75 -3.33
N PRO A 156 -17.35 5.50 -2.20
CA PRO A 156 -18.36 5.30 -1.15
C PRO A 156 -19.81 5.45 -1.62
N TRP A 157 -20.07 6.46 -2.46
CA TRP A 157 -21.41 6.74 -3.01
C TRP A 157 -21.97 5.64 -3.91
N THR A 158 -21.17 4.63 -4.28
CA THR A 158 -21.69 3.48 -5.05
C THR A 158 -22.29 2.39 -4.17
N PHE A 159 -22.11 2.46 -2.84
CA PHE A 159 -22.61 1.46 -1.91
C PHE A 159 -23.23 2.05 -0.62
N ASP A 160 -23.07 3.35 -0.39
CA ASP A 160 -23.73 4.10 0.68
C ASP A 160 -24.37 5.35 0.06
N GLU A 161 -25.69 5.33 -0.08
CA GLU A 161 -26.47 6.40 -0.72
C GLU A 161 -26.43 7.72 0.07
N SER A 162 -26.04 7.69 1.34
CA SER A 162 -25.88 8.90 2.14
C SER A 162 -24.65 9.72 1.72
N CYS A 163 -23.70 9.09 1.01
CA CYS A 163 -22.44 9.71 0.61
C CYS A 163 -22.56 10.43 -0.73
N SER A 164 -22.15 11.70 -0.80
CA SER A 164 -22.05 12.45 -2.05
C SER A 164 -20.77 12.11 -2.81
N GLY A 165 -20.79 12.43 -4.11
CA GLY A 165 -19.63 12.34 -5.01
C GLY A 165 -18.64 13.51 -4.89
N ASP A 166 -18.81 14.39 -3.90
CA ASP A 166 -17.93 15.55 -3.70
C ASP A 166 -16.53 15.08 -3.31
N VAL A 167 -15.56 15.32 -4.19
CA VAL A 167 -14.23 14.72 -4.05
C VAL A 167 -13.36 15.53 -3.10
N LEU A 168 -12.93 14.89 -2.02
CA LEU A 168 -11.80 15.33 -1.20
C LEU A 168 -10.62 14.39 -1.41
N VAL A 169 -9.40 14.94 -1.40
CA VAL A 169 -8.19 14.18 -1.74
C VAL A 169 -7.13 14.34 -0.65
N ASP A 170 -6.59 13.23 -0.19
CA ASP A 170 -5.37 13.17 0.61
C ASP A 170 -4.51 11.98 0.16
N ASN A 171 -3.56 12.27 -0.73
CA ASN A 171 -2.67 11.25 -1.29
C ASN A 171 -1.59 10.78 -0.31
N ALA A 172 -1.38 11.49 0.81
CA ALA A 172 -0.43 11.04 1.82
C ALA A 172 -0.88 9.72 2.47
N THR A 173 -2.19 9.44 2.45
CA THR A 173 -2.74 8.21 3.01
C THR A 173 -2.78 7.04 2.04
N ALA A 174 -2.30 7.16 0.80
CA ALA A 174 -2.48 6.15 -0.24
C ALA A 174 -1.98 4.74 0.15
N GLN A 175 -1.00 4.67 1.04
CA GLN A 175 -0.42 3.41 1.52
C GLN A 175 -0.86 3.04 2.94
N HIS A 176 -1.82 3.76 3.53
CA HIS A 176 -2.37 3.40 4.83
C HIS A 176 -3.16 2.11 4.72
N SER A 177 -2.73 1.11 5.49
CA SER A 177 -3.33 -0.20 5.57
C SER A 177 -3.30 -0.74 7.00
N ALA A 178 -3.93 -1.89 7.18
CA ALA A 178 -3.87 -2.74 8.35
C ALA A 178 -3.82 -4.21 7.89
N PRO A 179 -3.21 -5.14 8.66
CA PRO A 179 -3.09 -6.56 8.27
C PRO A 179 -4.43 -7.26 8.01
N CYS A 180 -5.51 -6.79 8.62
CA CYS A 180 -6.86 -7.32 8.44
C CYS A 180 -7.54 -6.87 7.14
N LEU A 181 -6.94 -5.96 6.37
CA LEU A 181 -7.46 -5.54 5.08
C LEU A 181 -6.90 -6.42 3.98
N SER A 182 -7.78 -7.10 3.26
CA SER A 182 -7.39 -7.73 2.00
C SER A 182 -6.98 -6.65 1.00
N PRO A 183 -5.91 -6.88 0.21
CA PRO A 183 -5.63 -6.05 -0.95
C PRO A 183 -6.87 -6.03 -1.86
N GLY A 184 -7.16 -4.89 -2.48
CA GLY A 184 -8.32 -4.75 -3.38
C GLY A 184 -8.20 -5.57 -4.66
N CYS A 185 -7.07 -6.26 -4.85
CA CYS A 185 -6.85 -7.22 -5.91
C CYS A 185 -6.40 -8.52 -5.28
N GLN A 186 -6.85 -9.62 -5.85
CA GLN A 186 -6.04 -10.83 -5.76
C GLN A 186 -4.69 -10.51 -6.43
N PRO A 187 -3.54 -10.88 -5.82
CA PRO A 187 -2.30 -10.90 -6.57
C PRO A 187 -2.59 -11.67 -7.85
N ALA A 188 -2.20 -11.15 -9.01
CA ALA A 188 -2.21 -11.96 -10.22
C ALA A 188 -1.54 -13.28 -9.84
N ALA A 189 -2.27 -14.40 -9.93
CA ALA A 189 -1.75 -15.70 -9.55
C ALA A 189 -0.39 -15.79 -10.21
N ALA A 190 0.68 -15.88 -9.40
CA ALA A 190 2.02 -16.04 -9.93
C ALA A 190 1.90 -17.24 -10.86
N THR A 191 1.95 -16.99 -12.17
CA THR A 191 1.99 -18.09 -13.13
C THR A 191 3.19 -18.91 -12.67
N PRO A 192 3.02 -20.18 -12.28
CA PRO A 192 4.14 -20.97 -11.82
C PRO A 192 5.23 -20.82 -12.89
N ALA A 193 6.38 -20.30 -12.47
CA ALA A 193 7.49 -20.08 -13.37
C ALA A 193 7.67 -21.39 -14.15
N ALA A 194 7.58 -21.30 -15.48
CA ALA A 194 7.80 -22.45 -16.33
C ALA A 194 9.10 -23.12 -15.86
N PRO A 195 9.12 -24.45 -15.64
CA PRO A 195 10.29 -25.13 -15.13
C PRO A 195 11.49 -24.72 -15.98
N ALA A 196 12.55 -24.26 -15.31
CA ALA A 196 13.79 -23.85 -15.97
C ALA A 196 14.19 -24.98 -16.93
N GLN A 197 14.25 -24.68 -18.22
CA GLN A 197 14.72 -25.65 -19.19
C GLN A 197 16.14 -26.05 -18.78
N PRO A 198 16.44 -27.35 -18.63
CA PRO A 198 17.79 -27.78 -18.30
C PRO A 198 18.74 -27.30 -19.40
N PRO A 199 19.97 -26.88 -19.03
CA PRO A 199 20.93 -26.38 -20.00
C PRO A 199 21.16 -27.43 -21.09
N HIS A 200 21.14 -26.95 -22.33
CA HIS A 200 21.33 -27.69 -23.59
C HIS A 200 22.59 -28.57 -23.59
N LEU A 201 22.55 -29.72 -22.94
CA LEU A 201 23.66 -30.68 -22.87
C LEU A 201 23.67 -31.66 -24.06
N LEU A 202 22.75 -31.53 -25.02
CA LEU A 202 22.61 -32.42 -26.17
C LEU A 202 22.82 -31.72 -27.53
N GLN A 203 23.10 -30.42 -27.56
CA GLN A 203 23.42 -29.69 -28.78
C GLN A 203 24.61 -30.29 -29.57
N PRO A 204 25.77 -30.60 -28.95
CA PRO A 204 26.93 -31.04 -29.72
C PRO A 204 26.72 -32.43 -30.36
N VAL A 205 25.93 -33.31 -29.73
CA VAL A 205 25.61 -34.65 -30.29
C VAL A 205 24.70 -34.50 -31.51
N ARG A 206 23.76 -33.55 -31.47
CA ARG A 206 22.84 -33.28 -32.57
C ARG A 206 23.56 -32.68 -33.79
N ASP A 207 24.53 -31.81 -33.56
CA ASP A 207 25.33 -31.18 -34.61
C ASP A 207 26.30 -32.18 -35.28
N LEU A 208 26.85 -33.12 -34.51
CA LEU A 208 27.71 -34.17 -35.05
C LEU A 208 26.93 -35.13 -35.97
N LEU A 209 25.72 -35.53 -35.56
CA LEU A 209 24.85 -36.40 -36.37
C LEU A 209 24.40 -35.72 -37.67
N GLN A 210 24.14 -34.41 -37.66
CA GLN A 210 23.78 -33.66 -38.87
C GLN A 210 24.96 -33.50 -39.84
N SER A 211 26.18 -33.33 -39.33
CA SER A 211 27.38 -33.28 -40.19
C SER A 211 27.68 -34.64 -40.83
N LEU A 212 27.56 -35.74 -40.09
CA LEU A 212 27.76 -37.09 -40.64
C LEU A 212 26.73 -37.43 -41.73
N GLY A 213 25.48 -36.99 -41.58
CA GLY A 213 24.44 -37.17 -42.60
C GLY A 213 24.70 -36.42 -43.92
N ARG A 214 25.52 -35.35 -43.91
CA ARG A 214 25.92 -34.63 -45.13
C ARG A 214 27.09 -35.31 -45.85
N ILE A 215 27.97 -35.99 -45.14
CA ILE A 215 29.13 -36.68 -45.71
C ILE A 215 28.71 -37.99 -46.41
N LEU A 216 27.66 -38.65 -45.91
CA LEU A 216 27.17 -39.93 -46.45
C LEU A 216 26.16 -39.79 -47.60
N ARG A 217 25.89 -38.57 -48.10
CA ARG A 217 24.98 -38.39 -49.25
C ARG A 217 25.73 -38.71 -50.56
N PRO A 218 25.33 -39.75 -51.31
CA PRO A 218 25.94 -40.04 -52.60
C PRO A 218 25.61 -38.91 -53.60
N PRO A 219 26.54 -38.54 -54.49
CA PRO A 219 26.27 -37.57 -55.54
C PRO A 219 25.24 -38.16 -56.50
N GLY A 220 24.28 -37.31 -56.90
CA GLY A 220 23.03 -37.71 -57.53
C GLY A 220 23.16 -38.60 -58.77
N ARG A 221 22.12 -39.42 -58.94
CA ARG A 221 21.56 -39.80 -60.23
C ARG A 221 20.10 -39.39 -60.24
#